data_AF-A0A5C1HZW9-F1
#
_entry.id   AF-A0A5C1HZW9-F1
#
_cell.length_a   1.000
_cell.length_b   1.000
_cell.length_c   1.000
_cell.angle_alpha   90.00
_cell.angle_beta   90.00
_cell.angle_gamma   90.00
#
_symmetry.space_group_name_H-M   'P 1'
#
loop_
_entity.id
_entity.type
_entity.pdbx_description
1 polymer ?
#
loop_
_entity_poly.entity_id
_entity_poly.type
_entity_poly.pdbx_seq_one_letter_code
_entity_poly.pdbx_strand_id
1 'polypeptide(L)' 'MATFYIILKITALLAVIIVSISGPKKKKVSPKTEMSGFAVNPNGYLEHFKKSPEYPQPVE' A
#
# COMPACT_ATOMS: atom_id res chain seq x y z
N MET A 1 0.17 -43.23 17.58
CA MET A 1 1.38 -42.38 17.51
C MET A 1 1.82 -42.12 16.07
N ALA A 2 2.16 -43.16 15.29
CA ALA A 2 2.68 -42.99 13.91
C ALA A 2 1.73 -42.27 12.93
N THR A 3 0.43 -42.58 12.98
CA THR A 3 -0.57 -41.95 12.08
C THR A 3 -0.68 -40.44 12.28
N PHE A 4 -0.62 -39.97 13.53
CA PHE A 4 -0.61 -38.54 13.85
C PHE A 4 0.63 -37.84 13.32
N TYR A 5 1.80 -38.50 13.41
CA TYR A 5 3.05 -37.98 12.85
C TYR A 5 3.00 -37.85 11.33
N ILE A 6 2.38 -38.81 10.64
CA ILE A 6 2.22 -38.78 9.18
C ILE A 6 1.31 -37.61 8.78
N ILE A 7 0.18 -37.45 9.47
CA ILE A 7 -0.76 -36.34 9.21
C ILE A 7 -0.07 -35.00 9.43
N LEU A 8 0.63 -34.84 10.56
CA LEU A 8 1.35 -33.61 10.90
C LEU A 8 2.44 -33.25 9.87
N LYS A 9 3.14 -34.26 9.36
CA LYS A 9 4.18 -34.06 8.33
C LYS A 9 3.58 -33.56 7.02
N ILE A 10 2.42 -34.08 6.63
CA ILE A 10 1.73 -33.67 5.40
C ILE A 10 1.16 -32.25 5.54
N THR A 11 0.52 -31.93 6.67
CA THR A 11 0.01 -30.56 6.92
C THR A 11 1.12 -29.53 7.01
N ALA A 12 2.25 -29.85 7.64
CA ALA A 12 3.41 -28.96 7.69
C ALA A 12 3.95 -28.65 6.28
N LEU A 13 4.06 -29.67 5.41
CA LEU A 13 4.53 -29.50 4.04
C LEU A 13 3.58 -28.60 3.23
N LEU A 14 2.27 -28.81 3.35
CA LEU A 14 1.25 -27.98 2.70
C LEU A 14 1.30 -26.53 3.18
N ALA A 15 1.46 -26.31 4.49
CA ALA A 15 1.51 -24.97 5.07
C ALA A 15 2.71 -24.17 4.52
N VAL A 16 3.89 -24.79 4.42
CA VAL A 16 5.08 -24.13 3.86
C VAL A 16 4.86 -23.69 2.41
N ILE A 17 4.22 -24.54 1.59
CA ILE A 17 3.91 -24.23 0.19
C ILE A 17 2.91 -23.05 0.11
N ILE A 18 1.83 -23.11 0.88
CA ILE A 18 0.77 -22.07 0.86
C ILE A 18 1.32 -20.72 1.34
N VAL A 19 2.14 -20.71 2.39
CA VAL A 19 2.78 -19.48 2.93
C VAL A 19 3.74 -18.89 1.91
N SER A 20 4.53 -19.72 1.22
CA SER A 20 5.45 -19.27 0.18
C SER A 20 4.72 -18.63 -1.01
N ILE A 21 3.56 -19.17 -1.38
CA ILE A 21 2.73 -18.64 -2.47
C ILE A 21 1.94 -17.40 -2.02
N SER A 22 1.46 -17.39 -0.78
CA SER A 22 0.64 -16.29 -0.22
C SER A 22 1.47 -15.14 0.32
N GLY A 23 2.68 -14.92 -0.23
CA GLY A 23 3.52 -13.78 0.08
C GLY A 23 2.72 -12.47 0.08
N PRO A 24 3.17 -11.46 0.85
CA PRO A 24 2.35 -10.30 1.22
C PRO A 24 1.70 -9.71 -0.03
N LYS A 25 0.37 -9.89 -0.11
CA LYS A 25 -0.46 -9.40 -1.19
C LYS A 25 -0.47 -7.88 -1.07
N LYS A 26 0.58 -7.23 -1.57
CA LYS A 26 0.63 -5.78 -1.70
C LYS A 26 -0.60 -5.43 -2.52
N LYS A 27 -1.61 -4.84 -1.88
CA LYS A 27 -2.71 -4.20 -2.60
C LYS A 27 -2.01 -3.27 -3.59
N LYS A 28 -2.11 -3.59 -4.88
CA LYS A 28 -1.73 -2.65 -5.93
C LYS A 28 -2.75 -1.52 -5.78
N VAL A 29 -2.42 -0.53 -4.95
CA VAL A 29 -3.08 0.77 -5.03
C VAL A 29 -2.78 1.18 -6.46
N SER A 30 -3.80 1.20 -7.31
CA SER A 30 -3.65 1.76 -8.66
C SER A 30 -2.98 3.11 -8.48
N PRO A 31 -1.94 3.45 -9.25
CA PRO A 31 -1.39 4.80 -9.20
C PRO A 31 -2.59 5.72 -9.42
N LYS A 32 -2.98 6.48 -8.40
CA LYS A 32 -3.91 7.58 -8.65
C LYS A 32 -3.14 8.45 -9.62
N THR A 33 -3.70 8.66 -10.80
CA THR A 33 -3.23 9.70 -11.71
C THR A 33 -3.50 11.02 -10.99
N GLU A 34 -2.63 11.38 -10.06
CA GLU A 34 -2.61 12.68 -9.41
C GLU A 34 -2.05 13.63 -10.45
N MET A 35 -2.96 14.30 -11.16
CA MET A 35 -2.62 15.45 -11.99
C MET A 35 -1.92 16.45 -11.07
N SER A 36 -0.68 16.81 -11.39
CA SER A 36 0.15 17.62 -10.48
C SER A 36 -0.62 18.86 -10.07
N GLY A 37 -0.74 19.11 -8.77
CA GLY A 37 -1.49 20.23 -8.22
C GLY A 37 -0.89 21.60 -8.50
N PHE A 38 -0.02 21.75 -9.50
CA PHE A 38 0.70 22.98 -9.83
C PHE A 38 0.16 23.60 -11.12
N ALA A 39 0.01 24.92 -11.11
CA ALA A 39 -0.30 25.76 -12.24
C ALA A 39 0.78 26.84 -12.40
N VAL A 40 1.07 27.26 -13.62
CA VAL A 40 1.99 28.36 -13.88
C VAL A 40 1.25 29.68 -13.69
N ASN A 41 1.74 30.52 -12.78
CA ASN A 41 1.23 31.87 -12.55
C ASN A 41 1.61 32.78 -13.75
N PRO A 42 0.99 33.96 -13.90
CA PRO A 42 1.31 34.88 -15.01
C PRO A 42 2.75 35.43 -14.97
N ASN A 43 3.46 35.24 -13.85
CA ASN A 43 4.87 35.62 -13.69
C ASN A 43 5.83 34.47 -14.08
N GLY A 44 5.30 33.32 -14.56
CA GLY A 44 6.09 32.17 -15.00
C GLY A 44 6.50 31.18 -13.92
N TYR A 45 6.03 31.34 -12.68
CA TYR A 45 6.34 30.45 -11.56
C TYR A 45 5.26 29.39 -11.34
N LEU A 46 5.65 28.19 -10.90
CA LEU A 46 4.70 27.13 -10.52
C LEU A 46 4.13 27.39 -9.12
N GLU A 47 2.81 27.51 -9.04
CA GLU A 47 2.05 27.68 -7.79
C GLU A 47 1.03 26.56 -7.62
N HIS A 48 0.76 26.14 -6.38
CA HIS A 48 -0.24 25.11 -6.11
C HIS A 48 -1.65 25.65 -6.38
N PHE A 49 -2.56 24.85 -6.98
CA PHE A 49 -3.95 25.22 -7.14
C PHE A 49 -4.54 25.58 -5.76
N LYS A 50 -4.89 26.86 -5.55
CA LYS A 50 -5.65 27.29 -4.39
C LYS A 50 -7.05 26.72 -4.46
N LYS A 51 -7.24 25.49 -3.98
CA LYS A 51 -8.57 24.91 -3.75
C LYS A 51 -8.62 24.02 -2.52
N SER A 52 -8.50 24.60 -1.32
CA SER A 52 -9.26 24.20 -0.12
C SER A 52 -8.93 25.06 1.10
N PRO A 53 -9.84 25.12 2.10
CA PRO A 53 -9.86 26.14 3.12
C PRO A 53 -8.66 25.98 4.06
N GLU A 54 -8.24 27.13 4.57
CA GLU A 54 -7.27 27.34 5.61
C GLU A 54 -7.57 26.43 6.82
N TYR A 55 -6.89 25.29 6.89
CA TYR A 55 -6.81 24.50 8.12
C TYR A 55 -5.70 25.12 8.97
N PRO A 56 -5.99 25.69 10.15
CA PRO A 56 -4.94 26.14 11.05
C PRO A 56 -4.15 24.93 11.53
N GLN A 57 -2.83 24.94 11.32
CA GLN A 57 -1.94 23.92 11.84
C GLN A 57 -1.84 24.07 13.37
N PRO A 58 -1.84 22.97 14.15
CA PRO A 58 -1.61 23.04 15.58
C PRO A 58 -0.14 23.39 15.81
N VAL A 59 0.11 24.44 16.58
CA VAL A 59 1.44 24.76 17.11
C VAL A 59 1.64 23.88 18.35
N GLU A 60 2.77 23.18 18.43
CA GLU A 60 3.20 22.43 19.63
C GLU A 60 3.37 23.34 20.86
#